data_AF-A0A336MCH5-F1
#
_entry.id   AF-A0A336MCH5-F1
#
_cell.length_a   1.000
_cell.length_b   1.000
_cell.length_c   1.000
_cell.angle_alpha   90.00
_cell.angle_beta   90.00
_cell.angle_gamma   90.00
#
_symmetry.space_group_name_H-M   'P 1'
#
loop_
_entity.id
_entity.type
_entity.pdbx_description
1 polymer ?
#
loop_
_entity_poly.entity_id
_entity_poly.type
_entity_poly.pdbx_seq_one_letter_code
_entity_poly.pdbx_strand_id
1 'polypeptide(L)'
;MYLPAFVGVYPLNSNKDVNIFLNKRYFYELKKIKEAANGQANGSGEKQQSNGGTMVKTFQAYLPPSNRTYSCVHCRAHLASHDELISKSFQGSQGRAYLFNSVVNVACGQAEERVLLTGLHAVADIYCECCKTPLGWKYEHAFESSQKYKEGKYIIELAHMIKENGWD
;
A
#
# COMPACT_ATOMS: atom_id res chain seq x y z
N MET A 1 17.92 4.14 46.02
CA MET A 1 18.72 4.90 45.03
C MET A 1 19.10 3.89 43.94
N TYR A 2 18.65 3.93 42.68
CA TYR A 2 17.91 4.93 41.91
C TYR A 2 16.95 4.27 40.88
N LEU A 3 15.95 5.04 40.44
CA LEU A 3 15.26 5.01 39.13
C LEU A 3 15.21 6.50 38.67
N PRO A 4 14.92 6.87 37.40
CA PRO A 4 15.13 6.22 36.09
C PRO A 4 15.62 7.23 35.00
N ALA A 5 15.31 6.97 33.71
CA ALA A 5 15.50 7.81 32.49
C ALA A 5 16.93 7.86 31.91
N PHE A 6 17.20 8.02 30.61
CA PHE A 6 16.43 8.57 29.45
C PHE A 6 16.17 7.49 28.36
N VAL A 7 15.07 7.43 27.61
CA VAL A 7 14.34 8.45 26.79
C VAL A 7 15.15 8.96 25.58
N GLY A 8 15.05 8.25 24.46
CA GLY A 8 15.45 8.75 23.14
C GLY A 8 14.43 9.77 22.64
N VAL A 9 14.69 11.05 22.89
CA VAL A 9 13.83 12.19 22.56
C VAL A 9 13.79 12.43 21.05
N TYR A 10 12.65 12.18 20.40
CA TYR A 10 12.30 12.97 19.21
C TYR A 10 12.19 14.43 19.64
N PRO A 11 12.78 15.41 18.92
CA PRO A 11 12.58 16.82 19.24
C PRO A 11 11.10 17.16 19.09
N LEU A 12 10.40 17.26 20.24
CA LEU A 12 9.00 17.65 20.33
C LEU A 12 8.86 19.11 19.90
N ASN A 13 8.64 19.37 18.62
CA ASN A 13 8.35 20.71 18.14
C ASN A 13 7.35 20.70 16.96
N SER A 14 6.40 21.63 17.03
CA SER A 14 5.27 21.84 16.09
C SER A 14 4.20 20.75 16.07
N ASN A 15 3.19 20.89 16.95
CA ASN A 15 1.72 20.71 16.76
C ASN A 15 1.10 19.59 15.90
N LYS A 16 1.87 18.72 15.24
CA LYS A 16 1.41 17.81 14.19
C LYS A 16 1.13 16.41 14.73
N ASP A 17 1.96 15.91 15.64
CA ASP A 17 1.83 14.55 16.16
C ASP A 17 0.63 14.39 17.10
N VAL A 18 0.34 15.41 17.91
CA VAL A 18 -0.89 15.49 18.71
C VAL A 18 -2.12 15.55 17.79
N ASN A 19 -2.06 16.33 16.71
CA ASN A 19 -3.10 16.34 15.69
C ASN A 19 -3.27 14.97 15.03
N ILE A 20 -2.21 14.23 14.69
CA ILE A 20 -2.32 12.92 14.04
C ILE A 20 -3.05 11.89 14.91
N PHE A 21 -2.75 11.82 16.22
CA PHE A 21 -3.41 10.86 17.11
C PHE A 21 -4.87 11.23 17.39
N LEU A 22 -5.15 12.53 17.57
CA LEU A 22 -6.52 13.05 17.65
C LEU A 22 -7.29 12.79 16.36
N ASN A 23 -6.69 13.03 15.20
CA ASN A 23 -7.34 12.86 13.90
C ASN A 23 -7.64 11.38 13.62
N LYS A 24 -6.73 10.43 13.94
CA LYS A 24 -7.04 8.99 13.87
C LYS A 24 -8.23 8.63 14.74
N ARG A 25 -8.25 9.04 16.01
CA ARG A 25 -9.37 8.74 16.92
C ARG A 25 -10.68 9.39 16.45
N TYR A 26 -10.63 10.65 16.02
CA TYR A 26 -11.77 11.40 15.49
C TYR A 26 -12.32 10.79 14.19
N PHE A 27 -11.47 10.37 13.25
CA PHE A 27 -11.89 9.64 12.05
C PHE A 27 -12.54 8.29 12.37
N TYR A 28 -12.03 7.54 13.35
CA TYR A 28 -12.68 6.28 13.78
C TYR A 28 -14.05 6.53 14.43
N GLU A 29 -14.20 7.54 15.29
CA GLU A 29 -15.51 7.87 15.86
C GLU A 29 -16.48 8.42 14.79
N LEU A 30 -16.01 9.24 13.83
CA LEU A 30 -16.82 9.65 12.67
C LEU A 30 -17.23 8.47 11.78
N LYS A 31 -16.37 7.46 11.60
CA LYS A 31 -16.71 6.25 10.86
C LYS A 31 -17.83 5.47 11.57
N LYS A 32 -17.70 5.24 12.88
CA LYS A 32 -18.79 4.63 13.69
C LYS A 32 -20.10 5.42 13.60
N ILE A 33 -20.05 6.76 13.65
CA ILE A 33 -21.24 7.61 13.54
C ILE A 33 -21.90 7.47 12.16
N LYS A 34 -21.11 7.39 11.08
CA LYS A 34 -21.63 7.16 9.72
C LYS A 34 -22.18 5.75 9.50
N GLU A 35 -21.52 4.73 10.04
CA GLU A 35 -21.98 3.34 10.00
C GLU A 35 -23.30 3.16 10.79
N ALA A 36 -23.40 3.77 11.97
CA ALA A 36 -24.62 3.77 12.78
C ALA A 36 -25.79 4.51 12.12
N ALA A 37 -25.52 5.46 11.22
CA ALA A 37 -26.56 6.20 10.49
C ALA A 37 -27.14 5.45 9.27
N ASN A 38 -26.59 4.30 8.88
CA ASN A 38 -26.93 3.61 7.62
C ASN A 38 -27.43 2.16 7.79
N GLY A 39 -28.01 1.84 8.96
CA GLY A 39 -28.34 0.47 9.36
C GLY A 39 -29.75 -0.02 8.99
N GLN A 40 -29.89 -0.70 7.85
CA GLN A 40 -30.88 -1.76 7.47
C GLN A 40 -30.80 -1.93 5.94
N ALA A 41 -30.68 -3.11 5.31
CA ALA A 41 -30.45 -4.50 5.71
C ALA A 41 -29.61 -5.17 4.57
N ASN A 42 -29.32 -6.48 4.46
CA ASN A 42 -29.81 -7.70 5.11
C ASN A 42 -28.68 -8.77 5.14
N GLY A 43 -28.98 -10.09 5.16
CA GLY A 43 -27.94 -11.14 5.15
C GLY A 43 -28.35 -12.48 4.50
N SER A 44 -27.76 -13.57 5.00
CA SER A 44 -27.77 -14.97 4.47
C SER A 44 -26.87 -15.21 3.25
N GLY A 45 -26.29 -16.41 3.15
CA GLY A 45 -25.29 -16.72 2.12
C GLY A 45 -25.35 -18.18 1.66
N GLU A 46 -24.57 -18.48 0.62
CA GLU A 46 -24.49 -19.82 0.02
C GLU A 46 -23.05 -20.31 -0.07
N LYS A 47 -22.88 -21.62 0.10
CA LYS A 47 -21.61 -22.33 -0.12
C LYS A 47 -21.44 -22.59 -1.61
N GLN A 48 -20.26 -22.32 -2.16
CA GLN A 48 -19.80 -22.96 -3.39
C GLN A 48 -18.40 -23.53 -3.20
N GLN A 49 -18.21 -24.74 -3.73
CA GLN A 49 -17.13 -25.65 -3.38
C GLN A 49 -16.57 -26.27 -4.66
N SER A 50 -15.22 -26.29 -4.78
CA SER A 50 -14.45 -26.93 -5.87
C SER A 50 -14.64 -26.31 -7.27
N ASN A 51 -13.63 -26.16 -8.13
CA ASN A 51 -12.69 -27.19 -8.57
C ASN A 51 -11.50 -26.61 -9.36
N GLY A 52 -10.46 -27.42 -9.57
CA GLY A 52 -9.60 -27.33 -10.76
C GLY A 52 -8.66 -26.14 -10.84
N GLY A 53 -7.49 -26.24 -10.19
CA GLY A 53 -6.36 -25.35 -10.43
C GLY A 53 -5.83 -25.47 -11.86
N THR A 54 -6.44 -24.75 -12.80
CA THR A 54 -5.83 -24.51 -14.10
C THR A 54 -4.60 -23.64 -13.86
N MET A 55 -3.41 -24.20 -14.08
CA MET A 55 -2.16 -23.44 -14.14
C MET A 55 -2.20 -22.54 -15.38
N VAL A 56 -2.94 -21.44 -15.28
CA VAL A 56 -2.86 -20.33 -16.23
C VAL A 56 -1.41 -19.87 -16.18
N LYS A 57 -0.68 -20.08 -17.27
CA LYS A 57 0.64 -19.48 -17.47
C LYS A 57 0.41 -17.99 -17.60
N THR A 58 0.40 -17.27 -16.48
CA THR A 58 0.20 -15.82 -16.51
C THR A 58 1.34 -15.23 -17.34
N PHE A 59 0.98 -14.53 -18.42
CA PHE A 59 1.95 -13.91 -19.31
C PHE A 59 2.73 -12.86 -18.51
N GLN A 60 3.99 -13.17 -18.19
CA GLN A 60 4.86 -12.23 -17.51
C GLN A 60 5.15 -11.06 -18.46
N ALA A 61 4.74 -9.86 -18.06
CA ALA A 61 5.09 -8.64 -18.76
C ALA A 61 6.57 -8.34 -18.52
N TYR A 62 7.38 -8.42 -19.56
CA TYR A 62 8.76 -7.97 -19.54
C TYR A 62 8.81 -6.50 -19.96
N LEU A 63 9.25 -5.65 -19.04
CA LEU A 63 9.59 -4.26 -19.38
C LEU A 63 10.78 -4.26 -20.35
N PRO A 64 10.81 -3.35 -21.35
CA PRO A 64 11.97 -3.20 -22.22
C PRO A 64 13.22 -2.86 -21.40
N PRO A 65 14.43 -3.16 -21.92
CA PRO A 65 15.67 -2.79 -21.25
C PRO A 65 15.75 -1.26 -21.11
N SER A 66 15.45 -0.77 -19.91
CA SER A 66 15.67 0.61 -19.48
C SER A 66 16.83 0.62 -18.48
N ASN A 67 17.53 1.76 -18.35
CA ASN A 67 18.70 1.84 -17.46
C ASN A 67 18.39 1.53 -15.99
N ARG A 68 17.11 1.53 -15.57
CA ARG A 68 16.71 1.24 -14.18
C ARG A 68 15.35 0.57 -14.11
N THR A 69 15.36 -0.71 -13.75
CA THR A 69 14.17 -1.55 -13.49
C THR A 69 14.01 -1.84 -12.00
N TYR A 70 12.77 -2.09 -11.59
CA TYR A 70 12.41 -2.56 -10.27
C TYR A 70 11.78 -3.95 -10.37
N SER A 71 12.29 -4.91 -9.60
CA SER A 71 11.93 -6.34 -9.72
C SER A 71 11.61 -6.94 -8.36
N CYS A 72 10.72 -7.94 -8.30
CA CYS A 72 10.36 -8.62 -7.05
C CYS A 72 11.59 -9.32 -6.43
N VAL A 73 11.81 -9.14 -5.12
CA VAL A 73 12.98 -9.70 -4.43
C VAL A 73 13.05 -11.23 -4.49
N HIS A 74 11.89 -11.92 -4.48
CA HIS A 74 11.83 -13.38 -4.41
C HIS A 74 11.95 -14.09 -5.77
N CYS A 75 11.23 -13.60 -6.79
CA CYS A 75 11.13 -14.28 -8.09
C CYS A 75 11.72 -13.50 -9.28
N ARG A 76 12.22 -12.27 -9.05
CA ARG A 76 12.78 -11.38 -10.08
C ARG A 76 11.82 -10.96 -11.20
N ALA A 77 10.52 -11.22 -11.07
CA ALA A 77 9.52 -10.64 -11.96
C ALA A 77 9.61 -9.10 -11.93
N HIS A 78 9.64 -8.46 -13.11
CA HIS A 78 9.67 -7.00 -13.22
C HIS A 78 8.38 -6.44 -12.63
N LEU A 79 8.48 -5.33 -11.89
CA LEU A 79 7.35 -4.65 -11.25
C LEU A 79 7.13 -3.25 -11.86
N ALA A 80 8.18 -2.46 -12.04
CA ALA A 80 8.06 -1.11 -12.60
C ALA A 80 9.34 -0.63 -13.30
N SER A 81 9.20 0.29 -14.27
CA SER A 81 10.32 1.09 -14.78
C SER A 81 10.63 2.22 -13.80
N HIS A 82 11.82 2.78 -13.86
CA HIS A 82 12.14 4.02 -13.15
C HIS A 82 11.38 5.23 -13.66
N ASP A 83 10.90 5.22 -14.89
CA ASP A 83 10.12 6.32 -15.48
C ASP A 83 8.71 6.42 -14.89
N GLU A 84 8.20 5.30 -14.34
CA GLU A 84 6.92 5.25 -13.61
C GLU A 84 7.06 5.74 -12.14
N LEU A 85 8.27 6.04 -11.66
CA LEU A 85 8.50 6.42 -10.26
C LEU A 85 8.11 7.89 -10.01
N ILE A 86 7.07 8.10 -9.21
CA ILE A 86 6.59 9.45 -8.84
C ILE A 86 7.33 9.98 -7.62
N SER A 87 7.49 9.18 -6.56
CA SER A 87 8.07 9.67 -5.30
C SER A 87 8.72 8.59 -4.46
N LYS A 88 9.81 8.97 -3.79
CA LYS A 88 10.59 8.14 -2.86
C LYS A 88 10.30 8.42 -1.38
N SER A 89 9.42 9.37 -1.10
CA SER A 89 9.18 9.93 0.24
C SER A 89 8.04 9.25 1.00
N PHE A 90 7.73 7.99 0.67
CA PHE A 90 6.68 7.21 1.32
C PHE A 90 7.27 6.18 2.29
N GLN A 91 6.44 5.73 3.22
CA GLN A 91 6.75 4.69 4.18
C GLN A 91 5.55 3.74 4.32
N GLY A 92 5.83 2.46 4.53
CA GLY A 92 4.87 1.45 4.93
C GLY A 92 5.31 0.78 6.24
N SER A 93 4.72 -0.37 6.55
CA SER A 93 5.00 -1.13 7.78
C SER A 93 6.42 -1.72 7.83
N GLN A 94 7.03 -2.01 6.67
CA GLN A 94 8.39 -2.56 6.55
C GLN A 94 9.44 -1.48 6.25
N GLY A 95 9.11 -0.20 6.41
CA GLY A 95 10.02 0.94 6.29
C GLY A 95 9.78 1.78 5.05
N ARG A 96 10.83 2.07 4.26
CA ARG A 96 10.71 2.94 3.08
C ARG A 96 9.90 2.28 1.96
N ALA A 97 9.04 3.05 1.32
CA ALA A 97 8.23 2.61 0.19
C ALA A 97 8.22 3.69 -0.90
N TYR A 98 8.02 3.29 -2.15
CA TYR A 98 8.01 4.18 -3.32
C TYR A 98 6.62 4.23 -3.97
N LEU A 99 6.22 5.41 -4.44
CA LEU A 99 4.98 5.64 -5.18
C LEU A 99 5.26 5.56 -6.68
N PHE A 100 4.57 4.66 -7.37
CA PHE A 100 4.63 4.45 -8.82
C PHE A 100 3.32 4.80 -9.49
N ASN A 101 3.41 5.32 -10.72
CA ASN A 101 2.27 5.60 -11.58
C ASN A 101 1.64 4.31 -12.12
N SER A 102 2.44 3.43 -12.72
CA SER A 102 2.03 2.09 -13.19
C SER A 102 2.95 0.99 -12.65
N VAL A 103 2.41 -0.22 -12.49
CA VAL A 103 3.09 -1.43 -12.03
C VAL A 103 2.56 -2.63 -12.81
N VAL A 104 3.46 -3.54 -13.20
CA VAL A 104 3.16 -4.78 -13.94
C VAL A 104 3.41 -6.02 -13.08
N ASN A 105 2.89 -7.19 -13.51
CA ASN A 105 3.02 -8.47 -12.81
C ASN A 105 2.54 -8.43 -11.35
N VAL A 106 1.42 -7.74 -11.10
CA VAL A 106 0.79 -7.66 -9.77
C VAL A 106 -0.70 -8.02 -9.80
N ALA A 107 -1.14 -8.79 -8.80
CA ALA A 107 -2.54 -8.94 -8.45
C ALA A 107 -2.93 -7.87 -7.42
N CYS A 108 -4.16 -7.37 -7.51
CA CYS A 108 -4.79 -6.56 -6.48
C CYS A 108 -5.78 -7.42 -5.67
N GLY A 109 -5.76 -7.29 -4.35
CA GLY A 109 -6.78 -7.84 -3.46
C GLY A 109 -8.07 -7.01 -3.46
N GLN A 110 -8.96 -7.29 -2.52
CA GLN A 110 -10.16 -6.48 -2.32
C GLN A 110 -9.77 -5.08 -1.77
N ALA A 111 -10.50 -4.06 -2.22
CA ALA A 111 -10.34 -2.69 -1.72
C ALA A 111 -10.95 -2.55 -0.32
N GLU A 112 -10.18 -2.01 0.62
CA GLU A 112 -10.57 -1.77 2.00
C GLU A 112 -10.31 -0.33 2.43
N GLU A 113 -11.18 0.23 3.26
CA GLU A 113 -11.00 1.57 3.84
C GLU A 113 -10.02 1.55 5.03
N ARG A 114 -8.92 2.29 4.92
CA ARG A 114 -7.87 2.36 5.94
C ARG A 114 -7.48 3.81 6.25
N VAL A 115 -7.30 4.12 7.54
CA VAL A 115 -6.84 5.45 7.99
C VAL A 115 -5.31 5.49 7.99
N LEU A 116 -4.75 6.12 6.96
CA LEU A 116 -3.32 6.30 6.79
C LEU A 116 -2.86 7.63 7.41
N LEU A 117 -1.56 7.93 7.34
CA LEU A 117 -0.97 9.17 7.88
C LEU A 117 -1.62 10.44 7.28
N THR A 118 -2.05 10.38 6.02
CA THR A 118 -2.66 11.49 5.28
C THR A 118 -4.18 11.39 5.19
N GLY A 119 -4.84 10.75 6.17
CA GLY A 119 -6.31 10.62 6.21
C GLY A 119 -6.86 9.29 5.69
N LEU A 120 -8.18 9.22 5.52
CA LEU A 120 -8.91 8.03 5.08
C LEU A 120 -8.71 7.78 3.57
N HIS A 121 -8.43 6.53 3.21
CA HIS A 121 -8.28 6.06 1.83
C HIS A 121 -8.95 4.68 1.67
N ALA A 122 -9.47 4.38 0.48
CA ALA A 122 -9.72 3.01 0.07
C ALA A 122 -8.47 2.50 -0.66
N VAL A 123 -7.92 1.37 -0.20
CA VAL A 123 -6.68 0.78 -0.72
C VAL A 123 -6.86 -0.73 -0.91
N ALA A 124 -6.26 -1.27 -1.97
CA ALA A 124 -6.20 -2.70 -2.23
C ALA A 124 -4.76 -3.19 -2.02
N ASP A 125 -4.56 -4.26 -1.26
CA ASP A 125 -3.22 -4.86 -1.13
C ASP A 125 -2.76 -5.45 -2.47
N ILE A 126 -1.47 -5.32 -2.77
CA ILE A 126 -0.89 -5.86 -4.01
C ILE A 126 0.11 -6.97 -3.74
N TYR A 127 0.07 -7.98 -4.60
CA TYR A 127 0.88 -9.19 -4.51
C TYR A 127 1.59 -9.42 -5.85
N CYS A 128 2.81 -9.94 -5.81
CA CYS A 128 3.50 -10.35 -7.03
C CYS A 128 2.70 -11.46 -7.72
N GLU A 129 2.35 -11.26 -8.99
CA GLU A 129 1.54 -12.23 -9.74
C GLU A 129 2.24 -13.58 -9.88
N CYS A 130 3.58 -13.59 -9.95
CA CYS A 130 4.39 -14.80 -10.16
C CYS A 130 4.60 -15.64 -8.89
N CYS A 131 4.87 -15.01 -7.73
CA CYS A 131 5.20 -15.73 -6.48
C CYS A 131 4.27 -15.44 -5.29
N LYS A 132 3.22 -14.64 -5.50
CA LYS A 132 2.18 -14.25 -4.53
C LYS A 132 2.68 -13.57 -3.24
N THR A 133 3.96 -13.19 -3.17
CA THR A 133 4.50 -12.35 -2.08
C THR A 133 3.77 -10.99 -2.04
N PRO A 134 3.36 -10.49 -0.86
CA PRO A 134 2.89 -9.11 -0.72
C PRO A 134 3.99 -8.10 -1.12
N LEU A 135 3.60 -7.01 -1.76
CA LEU A 135 4.53 -5.96 -2.24
C LEU A 135 4.23 -4.58 -1.64
N GLY A 136 2.98 -4.32 -1.27
CA GLY A 136 2.49 -3.04 -0.79
C GLY A 136 0.99 -2.90 -1.07
N TRP A 137 0.53 -1.72 -1.51
CA TRP A 137 -0.88 -1.46 -1.80
C TRP A 137 -1.10 -0.48 -2.96
N LYS A 138 -2.25 -0.56 -3.62
CA LYS A 138 -2.75 0.42 -4.59
C LYS A 138 -3.78 1.33 -3.93
N TYR A 139 -3.78 2.61 -4.28
CA TYR A 139 -4.84 3.56 -3.90
C TYR A 139 -6.01 3.48 -4.89
N GLU A 140 -7.16 2.99 -4.42
CA GLU A 140 -8.40 2.99 -5.20
C GLU A 140 -9.18 4.30 -5.02
N HIS A 141 -9.22 4.83 -3.79
CA HIS A 141 -9.87 6.11 -3.50
C HIS A 141 -9.17 6.89 -2.39
N ALA A 142 -9.18 8.21 -2.50
CA ALA A 142 -8.75 9.15 -1.47
C ALA A 142 -9.89 10.12 -1.16
N PHE A 143 -10.33 10.19 0.09
CA PHE A 143 -11.51 11.00 0.47
C PHE A 143 -11.21 12.50 0.58
N GLU A 144 -9.94 12.88 0.68
CA GLU A 144 -9.49 14.27 0.71
C GLU A 144 -9.01 14.73 -0.67
N SER A 145 -9.48 15.89 -1.15
CA SER A 145 -9.09 16.46 -2.45
C SER A 145 -7.58 16.65 -2.59
N SER A 146 -6.88 16.97 -1.49
CA SER A 146 -5.42 17.12 -1.44
C SER A 146 -4.66 15.81 -1.71
N GLN A 147 -5.32 14.67 -1.55
CA GLN A 147 -4.75 13.32 -1.71
C GLN A 147 -5.19 12.64 -3.01
N LYS A 148 -6.11 13.23 -3.79
CA LYS A 148 -6.62 12.69 -5.06
C LYS A 148 -5.53 12.35 -6.07
N TYR A 149 -4.39 13.06 -6.04
CA TYR A 149 -3.23 12.72 -6.87
C TYR A 149 -2.72 11.28 -6.66
N LYS A 150 -3.05 10.62 -5.56
CA LYS A 150 -2.67 9.23 -5.26
C LYS A 150 -3.55 8.18 -5.95
N GLU A 151 -4.78 8.52 -6.35
CA GLU A 151 -5.71 7.53 -6.92
C GLU A 151 -5.12 6.86 -8.18
N GLY A 152 -5.39 5.56 -8.30
CA GLY A 152 -4.85 4.67 -9.34
C GLY A 152 -3.41 4.23 -9.14
N LYS A 153 -2.68 4.77 -8.16
CA LYS A 153 -1.21 4.59 -8.01
C LYS A 153 -0.83 3.57 -6.97
N TYR A 154 0.39 3.08 -7.09
CA TYR A 154 0.90 1.91 -6.37
C TYR A 154 2.00 2.31 -5.39
N ILE A 155 1.93 1.79 -4.17
CA ILE A 155 3.03 1.78 -3.22
C ILE A 155 3.68 0.40 -3.22
N ILE A 156 5.00 0.35 -3.41
CA ILE A 156 5.80 -0.86 -3.22
C ILE A 156 6.84 -0.59 -2.13
N GLU A 157 6.92 -1.48 -1.14
CA GLU A 157 7.91 -1.41 -0.07
C GLU A 157 9.28 -1.91 -0.54
N LEU A 158 10.36 -1.22 -0.14
CA LEU A 158 11.73 -1.58 -0.54
C LEU A 158 12.18 -2.94 0.02
N ALA A 159 11.51 -3.46 1.06
CA ALA A 159 11.76 -4.80 1.58
C ALA A 159 11.42 -5.92 0.58
N HIS A 160 10.54 -5.64 -0.40
CA HIS A 160 10.01 -6.64 -1.34
C HIS A 160 10.48 -6.42 -2.79
N MET A 161 11.37 -5.44 -3.01
CA MET A 161 11.75 -4.93 -4.33
C MET A 161 13.27 -4.70 -4.45
N ILE A 162 13.86 -5.26 -5.50
CA ILE A 162 15.24 -5.02 -5.91
C ILE A 162 15.25 -3.91 -6.97
N LYS A 163 16.28 -3.06 -6.92
CA LYS A 163 16.56 -2.05 -7.95
C LYS A 163 17.76 -2.50 -8.77
N GLU A 164 17.53 -2.80 -10.04
CA GLU A 164 18.60 -2.98 -11.01
C GLU A 164 19.02 -1.61 -11.54
N ASN A 165 20.33 -1.37 -11.63
CA ASN A 165 20.88 -0.03 -11.88
C ASN A 165 21.42 0.18 -13.30
N GLY A 166 21.37 -0.85 -14.16
CA GLY A 166 21.76 -0.77 -15.59
C GLY A 166 23.14 -0.17 -15.84
N TRP A 167 24.12 -0.49 -14.99
CA TRP A 167 25.52 -0.12 -15.19
C TRP A 167 26.18 -1.19 -16.07
N ASP A 168 26.07 -1.03 -17.39
CA ASP A 168 27.01 -1.59 -18.38
C ASP A 168 27.93 -0.46 -18.87
#